data_AF-A0A8T6I672-F1
#
_entry.id   AF-A0A8T6I672-F1
#
_cell.length_a   1.000
_cell.length_b   1.000
_cell.length_c   1.000
_cell.angle_alpha   90.00
_cell.angle_beta   90.00
_cell.angle_gamma   90.00
#
_symmetry.space_group_name_H-M   'P 1'
#
loop_
_entity.id
_entity.type
_entity.pdbx_description
1 polymer ?
#
loop_
_entity_poly.entity_id
_entity_poly.type
_entity_poly.pdbx_seq_one_letter_code
_entity_poly.pdbx_strand_id
1 'polypeptide(L)'
;FERRLRPPNSSHSSSPRSMSNAVMHGERQRLRAVWSEWLTEYTVCVGPTWTCVPWQIDSDLDPDTGMDLLLDTIRFITPGNVLGIPGVALPTGVADGLATGIQVYAELYREDLCLLAAEAIEAESPMPTPIDPVPWQ
;
A
#
# COMPACT_ATOMS: atom_id res chain seq x y z
N PHE A 1 -9.57 14.25 1.94
CA PHE A 1 -9.35 12.82 2.24
C PHE A 1 -9.04 12.58 3.72
N GLU A 2 -7.89 13.03 4.26
CA GLU A 2 -7.46 12.73 5.64
C GLU A 2 -8.47 13.05 6.75
N ARG A 3 -9.23 14.15 6.61
CA ARG A 3 -10.30 14.50 7.55
C ARG A 3 -11.41 13.45 7.64
N ARG A 4 -11.68 12.70 6.56
CA ARG A 4 -12.70 11.63 6.50
C ARG A 4 -12.22 10.32 7.15
N LEU A 5 -10.91 10.15 7.34
CA LEU A 5 -10.32 8.95 7.94
C LEU A 5 -10.41 8.94 9.48
N ARG A 6 -10.62 10.08 10.14
CA ARG A 6 -10.73 10.13 11.61
C ARG A 6 -11.98 9.40 12.10
N PRO A 7 -11.87 8.52 13.12
CA PRO A 7 -13.03 7.88 13.71
C PRO A 7 -13.95 8.92 14.39
N PRO A 8 -15.28 8.71 14.36
CA PRO A 8 -16.25 9.72 14.82
C PRO A 8 -16.31 9.93 16.35
N ASN A 9 -15.69 9.08 17.18
CA ASN A 9 -15.59 9.28 18.63
C ASN A 9 -14.34 8.57 19.19
N SER A 10 -13.32 9.31 19.62
CA SER A 10 -12.15 8.78 20.32
C SER A 10 -12.32 8.94 21.83
N SER A 11 -13.20 8.14 22.44
CA SER A 11 -13.24 7.99 23.90
C SER A 11 -13.16 6.51 24.27
N HIS A 12 -12.18 6.21 25.13
CA HIS A 12 -11.80 4.92 25.74
C HIS A 12 -10.71 4.14 25.00
N SER A 13 -9.49 4.38 25.47
CA SER A 13 -8.28 3.59 25.18
C SER A 13 -8.42 2.18 25.79
N SER A 14 -9.07 1.29 25.05
CA SER A 14 -8.81 -0.14 25.22
C SER A 14 -7.57 -0.50 24.40
N SER A 15 -6.67 -1.34 24.93
CA SER A 15 -5.51 -1.80 24.18
C SER A 15 -5.98 -2.42 22.86
N PRO A 16 -5.29 -2.22 21.71
CA PRO A 16 -5.67 -2.83 20.43
C PRO A 16 -5.89 -4.35 20.52
N ARG A 17 -5.16 -5.01 21.44
CA ARG A 17 -5.27 -6.45 21.73
C ARG A 17 -6.57 -6.86 22.45
N SER A 18 -7.40 -5.91 22.86
CA SER A 18 -8.67 -6.13 23.59
C SER A 18 -9.93 -5.75 22.82
N MET A 19 -9.81 -5.26 21.57
CA MET A 19 -10.96 -4.93 20.75
C MET A 19 -11.66 -6.20 20.24
N SER A 20 -13.00 -6.20 20.24
CA SER A 20 -13.77 -7.31 19.69
C SER A 20 -13.70 -7.31 18.16
N ASN A 21 -13.80 -8.50 17.56
CA ASN A 21 -13.86 -8.64 16.09
C ASN A 21 -15.00 -7.81 15.49
N ALA A 22 -16.12 -7.66 16.19
CA ALA A 22 -17.24 -6.83 15.75
C ALA A 22 -16.85 -5.36 15.59
N VAL A 23 -16.09 -4.81 16.54
CA VAL A 23 -15.59 -3.42 16.47
C VAL A 23 -14.59 -3.27 15.32
N MET A 24 -13.66 -4.21 15.18
CA MET A 24 -12.66 -4.19 14.09
C MET A 24 -13.30 -4.29 12.71
N HIS A 25 -14.28 -5.18 12.53
CA HIS A 25 -15.02 -5.28 11.28
C HIS A 25 -15.89 -4.05 11.02
N GLY A 26 -16.49 -3.46 12.05
CA GLY A 26 -17.22 -2.20 11.92
C GLY A 26 -16.35 -1.06 11.38
N GLU A 27 -15.14 -0.91 11.94
CA GLU A 27 -14.19 0.11 11.48
C GLU A 27 -13.68 -0.19 10.06
N ARG A 28 -13.39 -1.45 9.74
CA ARG A 28 -13.06 -1.85 8.37
C ARG A 28 -14.15 -1.48 7.37
N GLN A 29 -15.43 -1.69 7.70
CA GLN A 29 -16.54 -1.32 6.82
C GLN A 29 -16.65 0.20 6.65
N ARG A 30 -16.47 0.97 7.73
CA ARG A 30 -16.43 2.44 7.67
C ARG A 30 -15.33 2.93 6.75
N LEU A 31 -14.11 2.42 6.90
CA LEU A 31 -12.97 2.77 6.05
C LEU A 31 -13.22 2.39 4.59
N ARG A 32 -13.84 1.22 4.34
CA ARG A 32 -14.20 0.79 2.98
C ARG A 32 -15.19 1.76 2.32
N ALA A 33 -16.18 2.26 3.06
CA ALA A 33 -17.11 3.25 2.54
C ALA A 33 -16.41 4.59 2.20
N VAL A 34 -15.53 5.07 3.07
CA VAL A 34 -14.75 6.31 2.84
C VAL A 34 -13.83 6.18 1.62
N TRP A 35 -13.15 5.04 1.48
CA TRP A 35 -12.32 4.77 0.31
C TRP A 35 -13.13 4.63 -0.96
N SER A 36 -14.31 4.03 -0.88
CA SER A 36 -15.16 3.86 -2.07
C SER A 36 -15.69 5.20 -2.61
N GLU A 37 -16.12 6.08 -1.71
CA GLU A 37 -16.47 7.47 -2.07
C GLU A 37 -15.28 8.18 -2.71
N TRP A 38 -14.08 8.03 -2.14
CA TRP A 38 -12.87 8.68 -2.65
C TRP A 38 -12.44 8.10 -4.00
N LEU A 39 -12.52 6.79 -4.24
CA LEU A 39 -12.16 6.15 -5.50
C LEU A 39 -13.20 6.39 -6.61
N THR A 40 -14.44 6.71 -6.23
CA THR A 40 -15.45 7.22 -7.16
C THR A 40 -15.11 8.65 -7.61
N GLU A 41 -14.58 9.49 -6.73
CA GLU A 41 -14.13 10.86 -7.04
C GLU A 41 -12.79 10.87 -7.79
N TYR A 42 -11.85 10.01 -7.38
CA TYR A 42 -10.51 9.86 -7.91
C TYR A 42 -10.33 8.43 -8.42
N THR A 43 -10.41 8.25 -9.74
CA THR A 43 -10.49 6.95 -10.42
C THR A 43 -9.42 5.95 -10.00
N VAL A 44 -8.21 6.41 -9.66
CA VAL A 44 -7.12 5.58 -9.14
C VAL A 44 -6.34 6.30 -8.03
N CYS A 45 -5.79 5.53 -7.10
CA CYS A 45 -4.77 5.99 -6.15
C CYS A 45 -3.40 5.51 -6.62
N VAL A 46 -2.40 6.39 -6.65
CA VAL A 46 -1.02 6.02 -6.98
C VAL A 46 -0.11 6.44 -5.83
N GLY A 47 0.80 5.56 -5.44
CA GLY A 47 1.79 5.83 -4.41
C GLY A 47 2.96 4.84 -4.47
N PRO A 48 4.01 5.05 -3.67
CA PRO A 48 5.15 4.14 -3.65
C PRO A 48 4.76 2.74 -3.14
N THR A 49 5.27 1.68 -3.75
CA THR A 49 5.04 0.30 -3.29
C THR A 49 5.65 0.12 -1.90
N TRP A 50 6.94 0.41 -1.75
CA TRP A 50 7.61 0.55 -0.47
C TRP A 50 7.87 2.02 -0.23
N THR A 51 7.54 2.51 0.96
CA THR A 51 7.69 3.96 1.26
C THR A 51 9.09 4.36 1.71
N CYS A 52 10.00 3.39 1.72
CA CYS A 52 11.43 3.55 1.90
C CYS A 52 12.18 2.72 0.84
N VAL A 53 13.49 2.94 0.75
CA VAL A 53 14.36 2.07 -0.06
C VAL A 53 14.45 0.67 0.56
N PRO A 54 14.78 -0.36 -0.24
CA PRO A 54 15.09 -1.67 0.29
C PRO A 54 16.16 -1.62 1.39
N TRP A 55 15.86 -2.26 2.52
CA TRP A 55 16.73 -2.33 3.69
C TRP A 55 17.56 -3.63 3.68
N GLN A 56 18.59 -3.70 4.53
CA GLN A 56 19.49 -4.85 4.61
C GLN A 56 18.74 -6.08 5.11
N ILE A 57 19.15 -7.27 4.67
CA ILE A 57 18.60 -8.54 5.17
C ILE A 57 18.67 -8.54 6.71
N ASP A 58 17.62 -9.07 7.34
CA ASP A 58 17.44 -9.16 8.79
C ASP A 58 17.24 -7.82 9.54
N SER A 59 17.10 -6.68 8.85
CA SER A 59 16.81 -5.40 9.52
C SER A 59 15.48 -5.41 10.28
N ASP A 60 14.51 -6.21 9.85
CA ASP A 60 13.21 -6.40 10.49
C ASP A 60 13.25 -7.30 11.74
N LEU A 61 14.38 -8.00 11.97
CA LEU A 61 14.60 -8.83 13.16
C LEU A 61 15.08 -8.02 14.37
N ASP A 62 15.42 -6.75 14.18
CA ASP A 62 15.78 -5.85 15.28
C ASP A 62 14.59 -5.72 16.25
N PRO A 63 14.76 -6.08 17.54
CA PRO A 63 13.64 -6.15 18.48
C PRO A 63 13.07 -4.77 18.84
N ASP A 64 13.85 -3.70 18.66
CA ASP A 64 13.47 -2.34 19.05
C ASP A 64 12.89 -1.55 17.87
N THR A 65 13.37 -1.79 16.64
CA THR A 65 13.04 -0.99 15.46
C THR A 65 12.43 -1.76 14.30
N GLY A 66 12.53 -3.10 14.28
CA GLY A 66 12.15 -3.91 13.13
C GLY A 66 10.66 -3.82 12.78
N MET A 67 9.80 -3.76 13.79
CA MET A 67 8.35 -3.60 13.59
C MET A 67 7.99 -2.24 13.01
N ASP A 68 8.61 -1.15 13.49
CA ASP A 68 8.35 0.20 12.99
C ASP A 68 8.88 0.34 11.55
N LEU A 69 10.07 -0.20 11.27
CA LEU A 69 10.63 -0.29 9.93
C LEU A 69 9.67 -1.00 8.97
N LEU A 70 9.13 -2.15 9.38
CA LEU A 70 8.18 -2.91 8.56
C LEU A 70 6.90 -2.11 8.31
N LEU A 71 6.30 -1.53 9.35
CA LEU A 71 5.06 -0.75 9.25
C LEU A 71 5.23 0.47 8.34
N ASP A 72 6.35 1.17 8.44
CA ASP A 72 6.68 2.29 7.56
C ASP A 72 6.87 1.81 6.11
N THR A 73 7.59 0.71 5.91
CA THR A 73 7.83 0.12 4.57
C THR A 73 6.50 -0.12 3.85
N ILE A 74 5.54 -0.77 4.52
CA ILE A 74 4.29 -1.24 3.90
C ILE A 74 3.09 -0.32 4.10
N ARG A 75 3.27 0.91 4.62
CA ARG A 75 2.15 1.81 4.97
C ARG A 75 1.17 2.09 3.81
N PHE A 76 1.66 2.05 2.56
CA PHE A 76 0.81 2.22 1.38
C PHE A 76 0.15 0.91 0.93
N ILE A 77 0.74 -0.24 1.26
CA ILE A 77 0.23 -1.58 0.93
C ILE A 77 -0.91 -2.00 1.87
N THR A 78 -0.76 -1.72 3.17
CA THR A 78 -1.70 -2.19 4.20
C THR A 78 -3.17 -1.82 3.94
N PRO A 79 -3.52 -0.58 3.53
CA PRO A 79 -4.92 -0.23 3.23
C PRO A 79 -5.53 -1.10 2.12
N GLY A 80 -4.78 -1.39 1.06
CA GLY A 80 -5.23 -2.24 -0.05
C GLY A 80 -5.65 -3.62 0.45
N ASN A 81 -4.79 -4.26 1.24
CA ASN A 81 -5.01 -5.58 1.81
C ASN A 81 -6.20 -5.60 2.80
N VAL A 82 -6.26 -4.63 3.72
CA VAL A 82 -7.31 -4.58 4.74
C VAL A 82 -8.68 -4.35 4.08
N LEU A 83 -8.75 -3.45 3.09
CA LEU A 83 -10.01 -3.09 2.44
C LEU A 83 -10.41 -4.09 1.36
N GLY A 84 -9.47 -4.85 0.82
CA GLY A 84 -9.68 -5.82 -0.25
C GLY A 84 -10.00 -5.14 -1.59
N ILE A 85 -9.35 -4.01 -1.86
CA ILE A 85 -9.44 -3.29 -3.14
C ILE A 85 -8.35 -3.79 -4.10
N PRO A 86 -8.61 -3.81 -5.42
CA PRO A 86 -7.63 -4.28 -6.38
C PRO A 86 -6.46 -3.30 -6.52
N GLY A 87 -5.29 -3.83 -6.84
CA GLY A 87 -4.12 -3.02 -7.16
C GLY A 87 -3.11 -3.72 -8.06
N VAL A 88 -2.28 -2.93 -8.75
CA VAL A 88 -1.16 -3.38 -9.58
C VAL A 88 0.13 -2.67 -9.15
N ALA A 89 1.22 -3.41 -9.02
CA ALA A 89 2.54 -2.88 -8.71
C ALA A 89 3.38 -2.78 -9.99
N LEU A 90 4.12 -1.67 -10.14
CA LEU A 90 4.89 -1.33 -11.32
C LEU A 90 6.32 -0.95 -10.93
N PRO A 91 7.36 -1.58 -11.48
CA PRO A 91 8.75 -1.20 -11.20
C PRO A 91 9.12 0.10 -11.90
N THR A 92 9.35 1.19 -11.17
CA THR A 92 9.64 2.49 -11.79
C THR A 92 11.09 2.69 -12.22
N GLY A 93 12.00 1.85 -11.74
CA GLY A 93 13.41 1.95 -12.08
C GLY A 93 14.36 1.45 -11.00
N VAL A 94 15.57 1.98 -11.04
CA VAL A 94 16.63 1.73 -10.06
C VAL A 94 17.13 3.07 -9.54
N ALA A 95 17.12 3.24 -8.22
CA ALA A 95 17.72 4.37 -7.52
C ALA A 95 18.80 3.85 -6.57
N ASP A 96 20.03 4.39 -6.68
CA ASP A 96 21.19 3.96 -5.88
C ASP A 96 21.45 2.45 -5.92
N GLY A 97 21.22 1.81 -7.07
CA GLY A 97 21.38 0.36 -7.25
C GLY A 97 20.24 -0.49 -6.69
N LEU A 98 19.20 0.13 -6.14
CA LEU A 98 18.03 -0.54 -5.56
C LEU A 98 16.78 -0.34 -6.42
N ALA A 99 15.99 -1.40 -6.58
CA ALA A 99 14.75 -1.32 -7.34
C ALA A 99 13.72 -0.41 -6.66
N THR A 100 13.04 0.42 -7.45
CA THR A 100 11.95 1.28 -7.01
C THR A 100 10.64 0.87 -7.67
N GLY A 101 9.52 1.17 -7.04
CA GLY A 101 8.21 0.82 -7.58
C GLY A 101 7.08 1.67 -7.03
N ILE A 102 6.00 1.69 -7.80
CA ILE A 102 4.73 2.29 -7.41
C ILE A 102 3.65 1.21 -7.36
N GLN A 103 2.62 1.49 -6.57
CA GLN A 103 1.41 0.72 -6.47
C GLN A 103 0.26 1.61 -6.92
N VAL A 104 -0.60 1.04 -7.76
CA VAL A 104 -1.86 1.65 -8.18
C VAL A 104 -3.00 0.88 -7.54
N TYR A 105 -4.00 1.58 -7.01
CA TYR A 105 -5.25 1.03 -6.51
C TYR A 105 -6.44 1.63 -7.25
N ALA A 106 -7.51 0.84 -7.42
CA ALA A 106 -8.79 1.28 -7.95
C ALA A 106 -9.94 0.79 -7.06
N GLU A 107 -11.17 1.17 -7.39
CA GLU A 107 -12.37 0.67 -6.72
C GLU A 107 -12.50 -0.85 -6.85
N LEU A 108 -13.20 -1.47 -5.90
CA LEU A 108 -13.58 -2.87 -5.93
C LEU A 108 -14.18 -3.28 -7.29
N TYR A 109 -13.70 -4.39 -7.84
CA TYR A 109 -14.08 -4.93 -9.15
C TYR A 109 -13.68 -4.03 -10.34
N ARG A 110 -12.76 -3.10 -10.14
CA ARG A 110 -12.19 -2.25 -11.19
C ARG A 110 -10.71 -2.53 -11.45
N GLU A 111 -10.35 -3.81 -11.51
CA GLU A 111 -9.03 -4.26 -11.95
C GLU A 111 -8.69 -3.72 -13.36
N ASP A 112 -9.69 -3.49 -14.20
CA ASP A 112 -9.56 -2.83 -15.49
C ASP A 112 -8.90 -1.44 -15.36
N LEU A 113 -9.30 -0.63 -14.37
CA LEU A 113 -8.72 0.69 -14.15
C LEU A 113 -7.28 0.62 -13.65
N CYS A 114 -6.97 -0.35 -12.79
CA CYS A 114 -5.60 -0.58 -12.35
C CYS A 114 -4.69 -0.87 -13.56
N LEU A 115 -5.12 -1.78 -14.44
CA LEU A 115 -4.34 -2.19 -15.62
C LEU A 115 -4.26 -1.08 -16.67
N LEU A 116 -5.34 -0.32 -16.91
CA LEU A 116 -5.33 0.83 -17.81
C LEU A 116 -4.39 1.94 -17.31
N ALA A 117 -4.40 2.21 -16.01
CA ALA A 117 -3.47 3.17 -15.41
C ALA A 117 -2.03 2.68 -15.52
N ALA A 118 -1.79 1.38 -15.31
CA ALA A 118 -0.47 0.78 -15.49
C ALA A 118 0.04 0.92 -16.93
N GLU A 119 -0.78 0.55 -17.92
CA GLU A 119 -0.44 0.69 -19.34
C GLU A 119 -0.10 2.15 -19.69
N ALA A 120 -0.90 3.11 -19.20
CA ALA A 120 -0.64 4.53 -19.41
C ALA A 120 0.68 5.00 -18.78
N ILE A 121 1.02 4.49 -17.58
CA ILE A 121 2.29 4.82 -16.90
C ILE A 121 3.48 4.21 -17.65
N GLU A 122 3.38 2.95 -18.06
CA GLU A 122 4.44 2.24 -18.79
C GLU A 122 4.72 2.87 -20.17
N ALA A 123 3.69 3.38 -20.84
CA ALA A 123 3.82 4.08 -22.12
C ALA A 123 4.66 5.37 -22.02
N GLU A 124 4.53 6.10 -20.90
CA GLU A 124 5.24 7.37 -20.68
C GLU A 124 6.62 7.17 -20.00
N SER A 125 6.75 6.11 -19.20
CA SER A 125 7.97 5.78 -18.47
C SER A 125 8.34 4.31 -18.74
N PRO A 126 9.08 4.03 -19.83
CA PRO A 126 9.55 2.68 -20.14
C PRO A 126 10.32 2.12 -18.95
N MET A 127 9.73 1.13 -18.31
CA MET A 127 10.24 0.58 -17.05
C MET A 127 11.38 -0.39 -17.37
N PRO A 128 12.56 -0.25 -16.75
CA PRO A 128 13.65 -1.19 -16.99
C PRO A 128 13.23 -2.55 -16.45
N THR A 129 13.21 -3.56 -17.32
CA THR A 129 13.06 -4.95 -16.90
C THR A 129 14.37 -5.40 -16.26
N PRO A 130 14.41 -5.74 -14.96
CA PRO A 130 15.61 -6.29 -14.35
C PRO A 130 15.70 -7.76 -14.77
N ILE A 131 16.31 -8.02 -15.93
CA ILE A 131 16.60 -9.38 -16.38
C ILE A 131 18.02 -9.40 -16.92
N ASP A 132 18.99 -9.28 -16.02
CA ASP A 132 20.23 -10.03 -16.17
C ASP A 132 20.60 -10.59 -14.78
N PRO A 133 20.15 -11.81 -14.46
CA PRO A 133 20.38 -12.38 -13.13
C PRO A 133 21.89 -12.61 -12.92
N VAL A 134 22.42 -12.07 -11.83
CA VAL A 134 23.78 -12.41 -11.41
C VAL A 134 23.81 -13.85 -10.90
N PRO A 135 24.80 -14.68 -11.30
CA PRO A 135 24.94 -16.03 -10.78
C PRO A 135 25.05 -16.00 -9.25
N TRP A 136 24.31 -16.88 -8.58
CA TRP A 136 24.46 -17.14 -7.15
C TRP A 136 25.91 -17.57 -6.86
N GLN A 137 26.64 -16.77 -6.07
CA GLN A 137 27.95 -17.09 -5.52
C GLN A 137 27.82 -17.63 -4.11
#